data_AF-A0A920MSF2-F1
#
_entry.id   AF-A0A920MSF2-F1
#
_cell.length_a   1.000
_cell.length_b   1.000
_cell.length_c   1.000
_cell.angle_alpha   90.00
_cell.angle_beta   90.00
_cell.angle_gamma   90.00
#
_symmetry.space_group_name_H-M   'P 1'
#
loop_
_entity.id
_entity.type
_entity.pdbx_description
1 polymer ?
#
loop_
_entity_poly.entity_id
_entity_poly.type
_entity_poly.pdbx_seq_one_letter_code
_entity_poly.pdbx_strand_id
1 'polypeptide(L)'
;MIDDYGTYFNGNMEKDFRKKITSMNRTLGTTIILSGPSDIYIKHFASVLIYLDHGHIWKIRPGISRNKTSGHRNDKNHRKVKRQDKRRNPKKKIKNHFIVFVI
;
A
#
# COMPACT_ATOMS: atom_id res chain seq x y z
N MET A 1 8.38 -11.05 11.50
CA MET A 1 8.04 -9.62 11.29
C MET A 1 9.25 -8.96 10.65
N ILE A 2 9.06 -7.94 9.81
CA ILE A 2 10.15 -7.22 9.12
C ILE A 2 9.96 -5.73 9.36
N ASP A 3 11.03 -5.06 9.76
CA ASP A 3 11.06 -3.61 9.95
C ASP A 3 11.77 -2.88 8.80
N ASP A 4 11.52 -1.59 8.68
CA ASP A 4 12.12 -0.69 7.68
C ASP A 4 12.01 -1.17 6.22
N TYR A 5 10.88 -1.80 5.89
CA TYR A 5 10.60 -2.30 4.56
C TYR A 5 10.71 -1.17 3.51
N GLY A 6 11.55 -1.41 2.50
CA GLY A 6 11.74 -0.49 1.40
C GLY A 6 12.71 0.66 1.67
N THR A 7 13.25 0.81 2.89
CA THR A 7 14.21 1.89 3.21
C THR A 7 15.51 1.76 2.43
N TYR A 8 16.03 0.54 2.27
CA TYR A 8 17.30 0.25 1.60
C TYR A 8 17.13 -0.50 0.28
N PHE A 9 15.91 -0.59 -0.24
CA PHE A 9 15.64 -1.40 -1.44
C PHE A 9 15.90 -0.60 -2.71
N ASN A 10 16.66 -1.20 -3.64
CA ASN A 10 16.57 -0.83 -5.04
C ASN A 10 15.30 -1.47 -5.67
N GLY A 11 14.88 -0.97 -6.84
CA GLY A 11 13.62 -1.40 -7.46
C GLY A 11 13.55 -2.88 -7.85
N ASN A 12 14.69 -3.55 -8.02
CA ASN A 12 14.74 -4.99 -8.32
C ASN A 12 14.65 -5.82 -7.03
N MET A 13 15.39 -5.43 -6.00
CA MET A 13 15.33 -6.05 -4.66
C MET A 13 13.92 -6.00 -4.08
N GLU A 14 13.20 -4.89 -4.24
CA GLU A 14 11.80 -4.80 -3.77
C GLU A 14 10.92 -5.85 -4.44
N LYS A 15 11.04 -6.02 -5.76
CA LYS A 15 10.22 -6.97 -6.52
C LYS A 15 10.50 -8.41 -6.10
N ASP A 16 11.77 -8.76 -5.95
CA ASP A 16 12.18 -10.11 -5.55
C ASP A 16 11.72 -10.40 -4.12
N PHE A 17 11.92 -9.45 -3.21
CA PHE A 17 11.47 -9.57 -1.83
C PHE A 17 9.95 -9.71 -1.74
N ARG A 18 9.20 -8.86 -2.46
CA ARG A 18 7.73 -8.92 -2.55
C ARG A 18 7.27 -10.30 -3.06
N LYS A 19 7.92 -10.83 -4.09
CA LYS A 19 7.61 -12.16 -4.64
C LYS A 19 7.83 -13.25 -3.59
N LYS A 20 8.93 -13.18 -2.85
CA LYS A 20 9.26 -14.16 -1.81
C LYS A 20 8.23 -14.16 -0.68
N ILE A 21 7.91 -12.99 -0.11
CA ILE A 21 6.94 -12.89 1.00
C ILE A 21 5.54 -13.28 0.57
N THR A 22 5.12 -12.91 -0.64
CA THR A 22 3.80 -13.29 -1.18
C THR A 22 3.71 -14.80 -1.40
N SER A 23 4.79 -15.42 -1.89
CA SER A 23 4.84 -16.88 -2.04
C SER A 23 4.80 -17.60 -0.70
N MET A 24 5.60 -17.14 0.28
CA MET A 24 5.60 -17.72 1.63
C MET A 24 4.21 -17.69 2.24
N ASN A 25 3.56 -16.54 2.16
CA ASN A 25 2.20 -16.36 2.64
C ASN A 25 1.21 -17.33 1.96
N ARG A 26 1.22 -17.42 0.62
CA ARG A 26 0.32 -18.33 -0.13
C ARG A 26 0.56 -19.81 0.13
N THR A 27 1.81 -20.21 0.37
CA THR A 27 2.18 -21.63 0.52
C THR A 27 2.04 -22.09 1.96
N LEU A 28 2.34 -21.24 2.93
CA LEU A 28 2.45 -21.62 4.35
C LEU A 28 1.34 -21.02 5.23
N GLY A 29 0.48 -20.15 4.68
CA GLY A 29 -0.52 -19.42 5.47
C GLY A 29 0.09 -18.48 6.51
N THR A 30 1.34 -18.06 6.30
CA THR A 30 2.06 -17.23 7.27
C THR A 30 1.47 -15.84 7.34
N THR A 31 1.16 -15.36 8.54
CA THR A 31 0.86 -13.94 8.76
C THR A 31 2.15 -13.14 8.73
N ILE A 32 2.27 -12.20 7.80
CA ILE A 32 3.45 -11.36 7.67
C ILE A 32 3.10 -9.94 8.11
N ILE A 33 3.91 -9.41 9.03
CA ILE A 33 3.86 -8.01 9.44
C ILE A 33 5.06 -7.27 8.87
N LEU A 34 4.78 -6.21 8.11
CA LEU A 34 5.77 -5.28 7.56
C LEU A 34 5.57 -3.89 8.16
N SER A 35 6.66 -3.29 8.62
CA SER A 35 6.74 -1.87 8.95
C SER A 35 7.75 -1.16 8.06
N GLY A 36 7.55 0.14 7.89
CA GLY A 36 8.43 0.99 7.12
C GLY A 36 7.93 2.44 7.13
N PRO A 37 8.76 3.40 6.71
CA PRO A 37 8.42 4.82 6.75
C PRO A 37 7.55 5.28 5.56
N SER A 38 7.34 4.41 4.56
CA SER A 38 6.66 4.71 3.30
C SER A 38 5.79 3.56 2.85
N ASP A 39 4.57 3.86 2.38
CA ASP A 39 3.62 2.86 1.88
C ASP A 39 3.69 2.64 0.37
N ILE A 40 4.62 3.31 -0.33
CA ILE A 40 4.70 3.31 -1.80
C ILE A 40 4.69 1.89 -2.37
N TYR A 41 5.48 0.99 -1.78
CA TYR A 41 5.58 -0.40 -2.24
C TYR A 41 4.57 -1.32 -1.55
N ILE A 42 4.36 -1.13 -0.24
CA ILE A 42 3.59 -2.05 0.59
C ILE A 42 2.10 -2.06 0.22
N LYS A 43 1.54 -0.89 -0.11
CA LYS A 43 0.10 -0.74 -0.42
C LYS A 43 -0.39 -1.60 -1.59
N HIS A 44 0.52 -2.06 -2.45
CA HIS A 44 0.21 -2.81 -3.65
C HIS A 44 -0.06 -4.30 -3.41
N PHE A 45 0.31 -4.83 -2.25
CA PHE A 45 0.12 -6.25 -1.93
C PHE A 45 -0.35 -6.52 -0.50
N ALA A 46 -0.34 -5.50 0.37
CA ALA A 46 -0.96 -5.56 1.69
C ALA A 46 -2.45 -5.93 1.60
N SER A 47 -2.95 -6.70 2.57
CA SER A 47 -4.40 -6.87 2.77
C SER A 47 -4.96 -5.77 3.69
N VAL A 48 -4.17 -5.29 4.65
CA VAL A 48 -4.52 -4.18 5.54
C VAL A 48 -3.32 -3.25 5.72
N LEU A 49 -3.57 -1.94 5.67
CA LEU A 49 -2.61 -0.88 5.97
C LEU A 49 -3.03 -0.19 7.27
N ILE A 50 -2.22 -0.30 8.32
CA ILE A 50 -2.40 0.44 9.57
C ILE A 50 -1.39 1.58 9.57
N TYR A 51 -1.86 2.80 9.76
CA TYR A 51 -1.05 4.01 9.84
C TYR A 51 -0.94 4.41 11.31
N LEU A 52 0.29 4.63 11.77
CA LEU A 52 0.58 5.12 13.12
C LEU A 52 1.04 6.58 13.08
N ASP A 53 0.61 7.36 14.06
CA ASP A 53 1.06 8.73 14.33
C ASP A 53 1.46 8.83 15.80
N HIS A 54 2.72 9.19 16.07
CA HIS A 54 3.29 9.27 17.43
C HIS A 54 3.02 8.04 18.32
N GLY A 55 3.04 6.84 17.75
CA GLY A 55 2.78 5.58 18.48
C GLY A 55 1.30 5.21 18.62
N HIS A 56 0.38 6.07 18.18
CA HIS A 56 -1.06 5.80 18.17
C HIS A 56 -1.53 5.37 16.79
N ILE A 57 -2.55 4.50 16.72
CA ILE A 57 -3.21 4.17 15.46
C ILE A 57 -3.97 5.40 14.97
N TRP A 58 -3.46 6.01 13.91
CA TRP A 58 -4.08 7.13 13.24
C TRP A 58 -5.22 6.65 12.34
N LYS A 59 -5.03 5.52 11.63
CA LYS A 59 -5.97 5.05 10.61
C LYS A 59 -5.74 3.61 10.20
N ILE A 60 -6.81 2.93 9.83
CA ILE A 60 -6.78 1.60 9.21
C ILE A 60 -7.43 1.69 7.83
N ARG A 61 -6.79 1.09 6.82
CA ARG A 61 -7.29 1.01 5.44
C ARG A 61 -7.22 -0.43 4.93
N PRO A 62 -8.21 -0.88 4.14
CA PRO A 62 -8.03 -2.08 3.35
C PRO A 62 -6.90 -1.84 2.34
N GLY A 63 -6.06 -2.85 2.16
CA GLY A 63 -5.05 -2.85 1.12
C GLY A 63 -5.66 -3.17 -0.25
N ILE A 64 -4.92 -2.87 -1.32
CA ILE A 64 -5.38 -3.10 -2.70
C ILE A 64 -5.07 -4.56 -3.05
N SER A 65 -5.74 -5.52 -2.40
CA SER A 65 -5.70 -6.90 -2.87
C SER A 65 -6.55 -6.98 -4.15
N ARG A 66 -6.00 -7.62 -5.18
CA ARG A 66 -6.48 -7.58 -6.56
C ARG A 66 -7.92 -8.07 -6.70
N ASN A 67 -8.89 -7.16 -6.72
CA ASN A 67 -10.10 -7.36 -7.52
C ASN A 67 -9.76 -7.04 -8.98
N LYS A 68 -9.19 -8.03 -9.69
CA LYS A 68 -9.21 -8.06 -11.16
C LYS A 68 -10.60 -8.46 -11.64
N THR A 69 -11.58 -7.62 -11.33
CA THR A 69 -12.84 -7.56 -12.05
C THR A 69 -13.07 -6.09 -12.35
N SER A 70 -12.22 -5.56 -13.23
CA SER A 70 -12.63 -4.50 -14.14
C SER A 70 -13.72 -5.07 -15.04
N GLY A 71 -14.91 -5.28 -14.47
CA GLY A 71 -16.13 -5.44 -15.21
C GLY A 71 -16.27 -4.20 -16.07
N HIS A 72 -16.33 -4.43 -17.38
CA HIS A 72 -16.79 -3.47 -18.39
C HIS A 72 -17.81 -2.49 -17.79
N ARG A 73 -17.39 -1.28 -17.47
CA ARG A 73 -18.30 -0.14 -17.31
C ARG A 73 -18.01 0.80 -18.46
N ASN A 74 -18.60 0.44 -19.61
CA ASN A 74 -18.93 1.41 -20.65
C ASN A 74 -19.91 2.41 -20.03
N ASP A 75 -19.39 3.48 -19.43
CA ASP A 75 -20.21 4.65 -19.11
C ASP A 75 -19.65 5.83 -19.89
N LYS A 76 -20.07 5.90 -21.15
CA LYS A 76 -19.98 7.11 -21.97
C LYS A 76 -20.97 8.12 -21.38
N ASN A 77 -20.56 8.87 -20.38
CA ASN A 77 -21.32 10.03 -19.94
C ASN A 77 -20.45 11.28 -19.89
N HIS A 78 -20.65 12.10 -20.92
CA HIS A 78 -20.16 13.46 -21.04
C HIS A 78 -20.68 14.30 -19.87
N ARG A 79 -19.92 14.41 -18.78
CA ARG A 79 -20.06 15.51 -17.82
C ARG A 79 -18.79 16.35 -17.84
N LYS A 80 -18.87 17.49 -18.55
CA LYS A 80 -17.91 18.60 -18.44
C LYS A 80 -17.90 19.09 -16.98
N VAL A 81 -16.95 18.61 -16.19
CA VAL A 81 -16.66 19.18 -14.88
C VAL A 81 -15.54 20.21 -15.06
N LYS A 82 -15.87 21.48 -14.79
CA LYS A 82 -14.92 22.61 -14.77
C LYS A 82 -13.72 22.24 -13.89
N ARG A 83 -12.52 22.21 -14.48
CA ARG A 83 -11.25 22.05 -13.78
C ARG A 83 -10.98 23.31 -12.95
N GLN A 84 -11.18 23.23 -11.64
CA GLN A 84 -10.53 24.14 -10.70
C GLN A 84 -9.20 23.51 -10.30
N ASP A 85 -8.12 24.02 -10.88
CA ASP A 85 -6.74 23.70 -10.49
C ASP A 85 -6.46 24.23 -9.07
N LYS A 86 -6.89 23.48 -8.05
CA LYS A 86 -6.28 23.60 -6.73
C LYS A 86 -4.97 22.83 -6.77
N ARG A 87 -3.89 23.56 -7.08
CA ARG A 87 -2.50 23.16 -6.80
C ARG A 87 -2.34 22.84 -5.31
N ARG A 88 -2.78 21.65 -4.90
CA ARG A 88 -2.50 21.10 -3.57
C ARG A 88 -1.08 20.56 -3.64
N ASN A 89 -0.13 21.37 -3.19
CA ASN A 89 1.23 20.92 -2.91
C ASN A 89 1.12 19.78 -1.87
N PRO A 90 1.43 18.51 -2.20
CA PRO A 90 1.42 17.48 -1.19
C PRO A 90 2.64 17.73 -0.31
N LYS A 91 2.44 18.38 0.84
CA LYS A 91 3.45 18.38 1.90
C LYS A 91 3.78 16.91 2.17
N LYS A 92 5.01 16.48 1.87
CA LYS A 92 5.56 15.20 2.31
C LYS A 92 5.49 15.19 3.84
N LYS A 93 4.40 14.65 4.39
CA LYS A 93 4.35 14.26 5.80
C LYS A 93 5.17 12.97 5.89
N ILE A 94 6.44 13.15 6.24
CA ILE A 94 7.29 12.03 6.65
C ILE A 94 6.84 11.65 8.06
N LYS A 95 6.87 10.34 8.32
CA LYS A 95 6.64 9.63 9.58
C LYS A 95 5.20 9.16 9.79
N ASN A 96 4.83 8.12 9.04
CA ASN A 96 3.86 7.16 9.55
C ASN A 96 4.60 5.83 9.64
N HIS A 97 4.66 5.22 10.83
CA HIS A 97 5.00 3.81 10.92
C HIS A 97 3.78 3.03 10.46
N PHE A 98 4.00 2.02 9.66
CA PHE A 98 2.93 1.19 9.13
C PHE A 98 2.98 -0.19 9.76
N ILE A 99 1.83 -0.78 10.02
CA ILE A 99 1.73 -2.21 10.33
C ILE A 99 0.85 -2.80 9.25
N VAL A 100 1.44 -3.66 8.45
CA VAL A 100 0.76 -4.31 7.34
C VAL A 100 0.53 -5.76 7.66
N PHE A 101 -0.72 -6.21 7.63
CA PHE A 101 -1.03 -7.63 7.62
C PHE A 101 -1.07 -8.09 6.15
N VAL A 102 -0.36 -9.18 5.85
CA VAL A 102 -0.54 -9.97 4.63
C VAL A 102 -1.03 -11.34 5.10
N ILE A 103 -2.24 -11.74 4.66
CA ILE A 103 -2.86 -13.06 4.86
C ILE A 103 -2.70 -13.86 3.58
#